data_AF-A0A453JEA4-F1
#
_entry.id   AF-A0A453JEA4-F1
#
_cell.length_a   1.000
_cell.length_b   1.000
_cell.length_c   1.000
_cell.angle_alpha   90.00
_cell.angle_beta   90.00
_cell.angle_gamma   90.00
#
_symmetry.space_group_name_H-M   'P 1'
#
loop_
_entity.id
_entity.type
_entity.pdbx_description
1 polymer ?
#
loop_
_entity_poly.entity_id
_entity_poly.type
_entity_poly.pdbx_seq_one_letter_code
_entity_poly.pdbx_strand_id
1 'polypeptide(L)'
;LIPVWWRWAYWANPSAWTVYALMFSQLGDRTELILVPGLPYQTVREFLESYLGLEDVYMNLVTYLHVAIIALFTIVFFISLKYLNFQRR
;
A
#
# COMPACT_ATOMS: atom_id res chain seq x y z
N LEU A 1 20.32 -1.18 3.41
CA LEU A 1 19.62 -2.40 2.96
C LEU A 1 18.80 -2.94 4.12
N ILE A 2 17.48 -3.15 3.93
CA ILE A 2 16.59 -3.69 4.96
C ILE A 2 16.89 -5.20 5.11
N PRO A 3 17.12 -5.73 6.32
CA PRO A 3 17.36 -7.15 6.49
C PRO A 3 16.17 -7.98 6.04
N VAL A 4 16.43 -9.18 5.49
CA VAL A 4 15.39 -10.00 4.85
C VAL A 4 14.23 -10.32 5.78
N TRP A 5 14.52 -10.59 7.05
CA TRP A 5 13.53 -10.89 8.08
C TRP A 5 12.72 -9.68 8.54
N TRP A 6 13.07 -8.45 8.14
CA TRP A 6 12.25 -7.26 8.39
C TRP A 6 11.33 -6.92 7.22
N ARG A 7 11.51 -7.54 6.04
CA ARG A 7 10.72 -7.22 4.84
C ARG A 7 9.22 -7.54 5.00
N TRP A 8 8.85 -8.50 5.85
CA TRP A 8 7.44 -8.80 6.11
C TRP A 8 6.71 -7.65 6.83
N ALA A 9 7.41 -6.79 7.57
CA ALA A 9 6.79 -5.68 8.29
C ALA A 9 6.09 -4.70 7.34
N TYR A 10 6.60 -4.56 6.10
CA TYR A 10 5.92 -3.82 5.03
C TYR A 10 4.52 -4.38 4.75
N TRP A 11 4.40 -5.72 4.72
CA TRP A 11 3.14 -6.45 4.50
C TRP A 11 2.24 -6.53 5.74
N ALA A 12 2.59 -5.87 6.84
CA ALA A 12 1.71 -5.73 8.00
C ALA A 12 1.23 -4.28 8.19
N ASN A 13 1.77 -3.33 7.42
CA ASN A 13 1.54 -1.91 7.61
C ASN A 13 0.55 -1.35 6.55
N PRO A 14 -0.69 -1.02 6.92
CA PRO A 14 -1.65 -0.44 5.98
C PRO A 14 -1.19 0.88 5.38
N SER A 15 -0.44 1.71 6.12
CA SER A 15 0.04 2.98 5.60
C SER A 15 1.02 2.78 4.43
N ALA A 16 1.80 1.70 4.45
CA ALA A 16 2.73 1.38 3.38
C ALA A 16 2.00 1.04 2.07
N TRP A 17 0.92 0.24 2.17
CA TRP A 17 0.05 -0.05 1.04
C TRP A 17 -0.69 1.19 0.54
N THR A 18 -1.12 2.09 1.44
CA THR A 18 -1.76 3.35 1.05
C THR A 18 -0.82 4.21 0.22
N VAL A 19 0.44 4.39 0.66
CA VAL A 19 1.44 5.15 -0.12
C VAL A 19 1.69 4.51 -1.48
N TYR A 20 1.80 3.17 -1.52
CA TYR A 20 1.93 2.42 -2.79
C TYR A 20 0.77 2.76 -3.74
N ALA A 21 -0.47 2.59 -3.28
CA ALA A 21 -1.65 2.82 -4.10
C ALA A 21 -1.78 4.27 -4.55
N LEU A 22 -1.47 5.23 -3.66
CA LEU A 22 -1.48 6.65 -4.00
C LEU A 22 -0.44 6.97 -5.08
N MET A 23 0.81 6.58 -4.90
CA MET A 23 1.85 6.85 -5.90
C MET A 23 1.49 6.25 -7.27
N PHE A 24 1.10 4.98 -7.30
CA PHE A 24 0.78 4.30 -8.56
C PHE A 24 -0.50 4.84 -9.20
N SER A 25 -1.56 5.14 -8.43
CA SER A 25 -2.79 5.72 -8.99
C SER A 25 -2.63 7.13 -9.56
N GLN A 26 -1.71 7.93 -9.02
CA GLN A 26 -1.50 9.30 -9.48
C GLN A 26 -0.51 9.40 -10.65
N LEU A 27 0.43 8.47 -10.73
CA LEU A 27 1.59 8.55 -11.62
C LEU A 27 1.72 7.35 -12.58
N GLY A 28 0.96 6.28 -12.38
CA GLY A 28 1.10 5.03 -13.14
C GLY A 28 0.70 5.13 -14.61
N ASP A 29 -0.08 6.14 -14.98
CA ASP A 29 -0.50 6.44 -16.36
C ASP A 29 0.34 7.58 -17.01
N ARG A 30 1.30 8.13 -16.26
CA ARG A 30 2.12 9.25 -16.71
C ARG A 30 3.22 8.79 -17.66
N THR A 31 3.15 9.31 -18.88
CA THR A 31 4.08 8.99 -19.98
C THR A 31 5.07 10.11 -20.26
N GLU A 32 5.05 11.20 -19.47
CA GLU A 32 6.04 12.27 -19.63
C GLU A 32 7.45 11.75 -19.31
N LEU A 33 8.44 12.18 -20.11
CA LEU A 33 9.83 11.85 -19.86
C LEU A 33 10.37 12.67 -18.69
N ILE A 34 11.04 11.99 -17.76
CA ILE A 34 11.69 12.61 -16.60
C ILE A 34 13.20 12.39 -16.66
N LEU A 35 13.93 13.37 -16.11
CA LEU A 35 15.36 13.29 -15.88
C LEU A 35 15.61 13.03 -14.40
N VAL A 36 16.09 11.83 -14.07
CA VAL A 36 16.52 11.46 -12.73
C VAL A 36 18.04 11.37 -12.71
N PRO A 37 18.76 12.09 -11.83
CA PRO A 37 20.21 12.03 -11.76
C PRO A 37 20.73 10.58 -11.64
N GLY A 38 21.62 10.18 -12.55
CA GLY A 38 22.20 8.84 -12.56
C GLY A 38 21.38 7.77 -13.32
N LEU A 39 20.23 8.12 -13.89
CA LEU A 39 19.41 7.25 -14.73
C LEU A 39 19.23 7.84 -16.14
N PRO A 40 18.99 7.01 -17.17
CA PRO A 40 18.61 7.50 -18.49
C PRO A 40 17.26 8.22 -18.46
N TYR A 41 16.98 9.01 -19.50
CA TYR A 41 15.63 9.51 -19.73
C TYR A 41 14.67 8.34 -19.86
N GLN A 42 13.61 8.39 -19.05
CA GLN A 42 12.59 7.35 -18.99
C GLN A 42 11.26 8.02 -18.63
N THR A 43 10.16 7.32 -18.89
CA THR A 43 8.84 7.79 -18.47
C THR A 43 8.69 7.71 -16.96
N VAL A 44 7.75 8.48 -16.39
CA VAL A 44 7.39 8.36 -14.98
C VAL A 44 7.01 6.92 -14.64
N ARG A 45 6.20 6.26 -15.48
CA ARG A 45 5.81 4.86 -15.29
C ARG A 45 7.01 3.91 -15.21
N GLU A 46 7.95 4.00 -16.14
CA GLU A 46 9.16 3.16 -16.13
C GLU A 46 9.98 3.35 -14.84
N PHE A 47 10.04 4.58 -14.32
CA PHE A 47 10.67 4.85 -13.04
C PHE A 47 9.93 4.21 -11.85
N LEU A 48 8.59 4.29 -11.82
CA LEU A 48 7.78 3.64 -10.78
C LEU A 48 7.98 2.12 -10.77
N GLU A 49 7.92 1.48 -11.93
CA GLU A 49 8.01 0.03 -12.05
C GLU A 49 9.46 -0.47 -11.85
N SER A 50 10.44 0.09 -12.56
CA SER A 50 11.82 -0.43 -12.57
C SER A 50 12.65 -0.01 -11.35
N TYR A 51 12.47 1.22 -10.86
CA TYR A 51 13.29 1.76 -9.78
C TYR A 51 12.59 1.65 -8.42
N LEU A 52 11.28 1.93 -8.36
CA LEU A 52 10.52 1.86 -7.10
C LEU A 52 9.81 0.51 -6.87
N GLY A 53 9.70 -0.35 -7.89
CA GLY A 53 9.01 -1.64 -7.77
C GLY A 53 7.50 -1.52 -7.59
N LEU A 54 6.92 -0.40 -8.04
CA LEU A 54 5.48 -0.13 -8.01
C LEU A 54 4.86 -0.65 -9.32
N GLU A 55 4.51 -1.93 -9.35
CA GLU A 55 3.87 -2.59 -10.49
C GLU A 55 2.33 -2.58 -10.41
N ASP A 56 1.69 -2.52 -11.57
CA ASP A 56 0.22 -2.56 -11.70
C ASP A 56 -0.39 -3.84 -11.12
N VAL A 57 0.30 -4.98 -11.25
CA VAL A 57 -0.19 -6.30 -10.79
C VAL A 57 -0.51 -6.31 -9.30
N TYR A 58 0.21 -5.52 -8.48
CA TYR A 58 -0.04 -5.45 -7.04
C TYR A 58 -1.16 -4.47 -6.64
N MET A 59 -1.68 -3.64 -7.55
CA MET A 59 -2.77 -2.71 -7.22
C MET A 59 -4.03 -3.43 -6.76
N ASN A 60 -4.37 -4.52 -7.44
CA ASN A 60 -5.51 -5.36 -7.04
C ASN A 60 -5.28 -5.97 -5.65
N LEU A 61 -4.08 -6.52 -5.41
CA LEU A 61 -3.71 -7.07 -4.11
C LEU A 61 -3.82 -6.04 -2.99
N VAL A 62 -3.22 -4.86 -3.17
CA VAL A 62 -3.25 -3.75 -2.22
C VAL A 62 -4.69 -3.29 -1.94
N THR A 63 -5.54 -3.25 -2.97
CA THR A 63 -6.96 -2.90 -2.82
C THR A 63 -7.69 -3.92 -1.96
N TYR A 64 -7.51 -5.22 -2.20
CA TYR A 64 -8.12 -6.27 -1.38
C TYR A 64 -7.61 -6.26 0.07
N LEU A 65 -6.33 -5.98 0.28
CA LEU A 65 -5.76 -5.86 1.64
C LEU A 65 -6.42 -4.71 2.42
N HIS A 66 -6.71 -3.57 1.77
CA HIS A 66 -7.45 -2.47 2.40
C HIS A 66 -8.89 -2.87 2.76
N VAL A 67 -9.60 -3.57 1.88
CA VAL A 67 -10.95 -4.05 2.18
C VAL A 67 -10.93 -5.06 3.34
N ALA A 68 -9.96 -5.97 3.34
CA ALA A 68 -9.80 -6.98 4.39
C ALA A 68 -9.53 -6.34 5.76
N ILE A 69 -8.65 -5.33 5.84
CA ILE A 69 -8.36 -4.67 7.11
C ILE A 69 -9.57 -3.88 7.62
N ILE A 70 -10.30 -3.19 6.74
CA ILE A 70 -11.55 -2.49 7.13
C ILE A 70 -12.57 -3.50 7.68
N ALA A 71 -12.75 -4.63 7.01
CA ALA A 71 -13.66 -5.69 7.45
C ALA A 71 -13.22 -6.28 8.81
N LEU A 72 -11.91 -6.54 8.98
CA LEU A 72 -11.34 -7.02 10.24
C LEU A 72 -11.62 -6.05 11.39
N PHE A 73 -11.30 -4.76 11.23
CA PHE A 73 -11.55 -3.75 12.26
C PHE A 73 -13.04 -3.61 12.56
N THR A 74 -13.89 -3.70 11.54
CA THR A 74 -15.35 -3.68 11.69
C THR A 74 -15.85 -4.87 12.52
N ILE A 75 -15.38 -6.09 12.24
CA ILE A 75 -15.74 -7.30 12.98
C ILE A 75 -15.25 -7.20 14.43
N VAL A 76 -13.99 -6.82 14.63
CA VAL A 76 -13.40 -6.62 15.98
C VAL A 76 -14.19 -5.57 16.76
N PHE A 77 -14.60 -4.49 16.11
CA PHE A 77 -15.44 -3.45 16.71
C PHE A 77 -16.80 -4.02 17.16
N PHE A 78 -17.50 -4.78 16.32
CA PHE A 78 -18.78 -5.40 16.70
C PHE A 78 -18.64 -6.44 17.82
N ILE A 79 -17.58 -7.25 17.81
CA ILE A 79 -17.29 -8.20 18.89
C ILE A 79 -17.02 -7.43 20.18
N SER A 80 -16.21 -6.36 20.12
CA SER A 80 -15.92 -5.50 21.27
C SER A 80 -17.20 -4.86 21.82
N LEU A 81 -18.08 -4.35 20.97
CA LEU A 81 -19.37 -3.82 21.38
C LEU A 81 -20.27 -4.87 22.05
N LYS A 82 -20.20 -6.14 21.63
CA LYS A 82 -21.03 -7.21 22.21
C LYS A 82 -20.50 -7.68 23.56
N TYR A 83 -19.19 -7.88 23.67
CA TYR A 83 -18.58 -8.57 24.82
C TYR A 83 -17.87 -7.63 25.80
N LEU A 84 -17.29 -6.52 25.31
CA LEU A 84 -16.65 -5.49 26.12
C LEU A 84 -17.60 -4.32 26.42
N ASN A 85 -18.91 -4.55 26.33
CA ASN A 85 -19.90 -3.54 26.67
C ASN A 85 -19.89 -3.28 28.18
N PHE A 86 -18.99 -2.41 28.62
CA PHE A 86 -18.89 -1.91 29.99
C PHE A 86 -19.86 -0.76 30.27
N GLN A 87 -20.84 -0.51 29.39
CA GLN A 87 -21.95 0.40 29.69
C GLN A 87 -22.83 -0.20 30.80
N ARG A 88 -22.35 -0.11 32.05
CA ARG A 88 -23.19 -0.12 33.25
C ARG A 88 -23.71 1.31 33.46
N ARG A 89 -24.81 1.63 32.80
CA ARG A 89 -25.87 2.57 33.22
C ARG A 89 -26.78 2.86 32.04
#